data_AF-A0A2P6MLX3-F1
#
_entry.id   AF-A0A2P6MLX3-F1
#
_cell.length_a   1.000
_cell.length_b   1.000
_cell.length_c   1.000
_cell.angle_alpha   90.00
_cell.angle_beta   90.00
_cell.angle_gamma   90.00
#
_symmetry.space_group_name_H-M   'P 1'
#
loop_
_entity.id
_entity.type
_entity.pdbx_description
1 polymer ?
#
loop_
_entity_poly.entity_id
_entity_poly.type
_entity_poly.pdbx_seq_one_letter_code
_entity_poly.pdbx_strand_id
1 'polypeptide(L)'
;MRLPFRKNKEYESRLQEIDEEKEISRGKEHYSESKFWEKLRSAAKKMGSKLVYYSLTLFYAMQDDAVPKKAKMTIVGALGYLILPVDVIPDFIPVIGFTDDLTIIIYALYQVISHVSDETKQRAYEKTTAWFNEEPEGLKDDFRPEGK
;
A
#
# COMPACT_ATOMS: atom_id res chain seq x y z
N MET A 1 -5.72 -13.95 -22.76
CA MET A 1 -5.05 -13.07 -23.75
C MET A 1 -3.73 -12.63 -23.15
N ARG A 2 -2.61 -13.27 -23.52
CA ARG A 2 -1.27 -13.00 -22.99
C ARG A 2 -0.65 -11.89 -23.84
N LEU A 3 -0.40 -10.71 -23.28
CA LEU A 3 0.26 -9.63 -24.01
C LEU A 3 1.67 -10.09 -24.44
N PRO A 4 2.03 -10.04 -25.73
CA PRO A 4 3.40 -10.28 -26.13
C PRO A 4 4.22 -9.05 -25.75
N PHE A 5 5.12 -9.20 -24.78
CA PHE A 5 6.23 -8.25 -24.62
C PHE A 5 7.00 -8.22 -25.94
N ARG A 6 6.76 -7.18 -26.74
CA ARG A 6 7.39 -7.00 -28.04
C ARG A 6 8.87 -6.65 -27.78
N LYS A 7 9.76 -7.65 -27.81
CA LYS A 7 11.22 -7.44 -27.75
C LYS A 7 11.61 -6.44 -28.85
N ASN A 8 12.10 -5.27 -28.46
CA ASN A 8 12.61 -4.27 -29.39
C ASN A 8 14.05 -4.68 -29.78
N LYS A 9 14.30 -4.94 -31.08
CA LYS A 9 15.62 -5.35 -31.60
C LYS A 9 16.73 -4.38 -31.23
N GLU A 10 16.40 -3.09 -31.12
CA GLU A 10 17.32 -2.04 -30.72
C GLU A 10 17.82 -2.22 -29.28
N TYR A 11 16.95 -2.67 -28.36
CA TYR A 11 17.34 -2.93 -26.97
C TYR A 11 18.33 -4.09 -26.87
N GLU A 12 18.08 -5.18 -27.59
CA GLU A 12 18.96 -6.36 -27.58
C GLU A 12 20.34 -6.03 -28.18
N SER A 13 20.39 -5.25 -29.27
CA SER A 13 21.66 -4.76 -29.83
C SER A 13 22.42 -3.87 -28.85
N ARG A 14 21.71 -2.98 -28.15
CA ARG A 14 22.33 -2.14 -27.12
C ARG A 14 22.85 -2.94 -25.92
N LEU A 15 22.17 -4.02 -25.51
CA LEU A 15 22.64 -4.89 -24.43
C LEU A 15 23.95 -5.61 -24.78
N GLN A 16 24.11 -6.01 -26.05
CA GLN A 16 25.33 -6.66 -26.54
C GLN A 16 26.54 -5.71 -26.61
N GLU A 17 26.29 -4.40 -26.70
CA GLU A 17 27.32 -3.36 -26.74
C GLU A 17 27.67 -2.78 -25.36
N ILE A 18 26.94 -3.18 -24.31
CA ILE A 18 27.23 -2.72 -22.94
C ILE A 18 28.48 -3.43 -22.43
N ASP A 19 29.47 -2.62 -22.06
CA ASP A 19 30.57 -3.05 -21.20
C ASP A 19 30.03 -3.18 -19.76
N GLU A 20 29.69 -4.42 -19.39
CA GLU A 20 29.10 -4.74 -18.10
C GLU A 20 29.99 -4.31 -16.94
N GLU A 21 31.32 -4.50 -17.04
CA GLU A 21 32.26 -4.13 -15.98
C GLU A 21 32.30 -2.61 -15.78
N LYS A 22 32.29 -1.84 -16.88
CA LYS A 22 32.28 -0.38 -16.85
C LYS A 22 30.95 0.16 -16.30
N GLU A 23 29.81 -0.37 -16.72
CA GLU A 23 28.50 0.09 -16.22
C GLU A 23 28.26 -0.32 -14.75
N ILE A 24 28.70 -1.51 -14.32
CA ILE A 24 28.67 -1.93 -12.91
C ILE A 24 29.56 -1.01 -12.06
N SER A 25 30.74 -0.65 -12.56
CA SER A 25 31.68 0.25 -11.85
C SER A 25 31.13 1.67 -11.74
N ARG A 26 30.54 2.20 -12.82
CA ARG A 26 29.89 3.52 -12.85
C ARG A 26 28.65 3.56 -11.96
N GLY A 27 27.91 2.45 -11.88
CA GLY A 27 26.79 2.28 -10.95
C GLY A 27 27.22 2.30 -9.49
N LYS A 28 28.37 1.68 -9.15
CA LYS A 28 28.92 1.66 -7.78
C LYS A 28 29.38 3.04 -7.29
N GLU A 29 29.85 3.92 -8.18
CA GLU A 29 30.23 5.29 -7.81
C GLU A 29 29.02 6.17 -7.38
N HIS A 30 27.82 5.86 -7.90
CA HIS A 30 26.59 6.59 -7.58
C HIS A 30 25.66 5.85 -6.61
N TYR A 31 25.88 4.55 -6.40
CA TYR A 31 25.11 3.72 -5.48
C TYR A 31 25.63 3.85 -4.05
N SER A 32 24.78 4.37 -3.17
CA SER A 32 25.03 4.38 -1.74
C SER A 32 24.06 3.40 -1.09
N GLU A 33 24.61 2.31 -0.55
CA GLU A 33 23.84 1.28 0.13
C GLU A 33 23.02 1.87 1.30
N SER A 34 23.58 2.81 2.05
CA SER A 34 22.85 3.52 3.11
C SER A 34 21.63 4.26 2.58
N LYS A 35 21.76 5.01 1.47
CA LYS A 35 20.62 5.69 0.82
C LYS A 35 19.56 4.71 0.35
N PHE A 36 19.95 3.51 -0.11
CA PHE A 36 18.99 2.46 -0.48
C PHE A 36 18.18 2.01 0.73
N TRP A 37 18.85 1.64 1.83
CA TRP A 37 18.18 1.21 3.07
C TRP A 37 17.29 2.30 3.67
N GLU A 38 17.73 3.55 3.64
CA GLU A 38 16.94 4.71 4.06
C GLU A 38 15.66 4.86 3.24
N LYS A 39 15.76 4.79 1.90
CA LYS A 39 14.60 4.86 1.01
C LYS A 39 13.64 3.68 1.22
N LEU A 40 14.17 2.47 1.37
CA LEU A 40 13.34 1.27 1.59
C LEU A 40 12.58 1.37 2.92
N ARG A 41 13.27 1.73 4.00
CA ARG A 41 12.65 1.91 5.32
C ARG A 41 11.59 3.01 5.29
N SER A 42 11.90 4.14 4.65
CA SER A 42 10.95 5.25 4.49
C SER A 42 9.71 4.83 3.70
N ALA A 43 9.89 4.13 2.57
CA ALA A 43 8.79 3.63 1.76
C ALA A 43 7.92 2.61 2.53
N ALA A 44 8.54 1.64 3.20
CA ALA A 44 7.84 0.65 4.02
C ALA A 44 7.05 1.31 5.16
N LYS A 45 7.63 2.31 5.83
CA LYS A 45 6.97 3.07 6.89
C LYS A 45 5.75 3.83 6.35
N LYS A 46 5.90 4.55 5.23
CA LYS A 46 4.81 5.33 4.61
C LYS A 46 3.67 4.44 4.12
N MET A 47 3.98 3.34 3.45
CA MET A 47 2.96 2.40 2.96
C MET A 47 2.29 1.67 4.13
N GLY A 48 3.08 1.24 5.12
CA GLY A 48 2.60 0.55 6.32
C GLY A 48 1.66 1.42 7.14
N SER A 49 2.04 2.67 7.45
CA SER A 49 1.21 3.58 8.23
C SER A 49 -0.12 3.89 7.52
N LYS A 50 -0.09 4.07 6.20
CA LYS A 50 -1.29 4.26 5.38
C LYS A 50 -2.22 3.05 5.39
N LEU A 51 -1.67 1.84 5.20
CA LEU A 51 -2.46 0.60 5.24
C LEU A 51 -3.10 0.39 6.62
N VAL A 52 -2.32 0.60 7.68
CA VAL A 52 -2.81 0.52 9.07
C VAL A 52 -3.91 1.55 9.32
N TYR A 53 -3.69 2.81 8.93
CA TYR A 53 -4.69 3.86 9.10
C TYR A 53 -6.02 3.48 8.46
N TYR A 54 -6.01 3.14 7.17
CA TYR A 54 -7.23 2.77 6.45
C TYR A 54 -7.91 1.52 7.03
N SER A 55 -7.13 0.51 7.43
CA SER A 55 -7.66 -0.69 8.05
C SER A 55 -8.32 -0.38 9.40
N LEU A 56 -7.72 0.49 10.21
CA LEU A 56 -8.29 0.94 11.48
C LEU A 56 -9.54 1.79 11.28
N THR A 57 -9.58 2.65 10.26
CA THR A 57 -10.78 3.42 9.91
C THR A 57 -11.95 2.47 9.60
N LEU A 58 -11.72 1.46 8.77
CA LEU A 58 -12.74 0.44 8.47
C LEU A 58 -13.14 -0.34 9.73
N PHE A 59 -12.16 -0.78 10.52
CA PHE A 59 -12.40 -1.55 11.74
C PHE A 59 -13.25 -0.78 12.77
N TYR A 60 -12.96 0.50 12.98
CA TYR A 60 -13.75 1.34 13.87
C TYR A 60 -15.13 1.67 13.28
N ALA A 61 -15.23 1.94 11.97
CA ALA A 61 -16.52 2.15 11.31
C ALA A 61 -17.44 0.91 11.43
N MET A 62 -16.88 -0.30 11.41
CA MET A 62 -17.66 -1.53 11.61
C MET A 62 -18.31 -1.61 13.00
N GLN A 63 -17.69 -0.99 14.02
CA GLN A 63 -18.20 -0.95 15.40
C GLN A 63 -19.32 0.08 15.59
N ASP A 64 -19.41 1.06 14.70
CA ASP A 64 -20.42 2.12 14.77
C ASP A 64 -21.81 1.59 14.36
N ASP A 65 -22.81 1.72 15.22
CA ASP A 65 -24.18 1.28 14.97
C ASP A 65 -24.89 2.11 13.89
N ALA A 66 -24.42 3.33 13.60
CA ALA A 66 -24.93 4.16 12.51
C ALA A 66 -24.55 3.61 11.13
N VAL A 67 -23.52 2.76 11.03
CA VAL A 67 -23.07 2.19 9.76
C VAL A 67 -24.02 1.07 9.32
N PRO A 68 -24.62 1.14 8.11
CA PRO A 68 -25.56 0.14 7.64
C PRO A 68 -24.94 -1.26 7.56
N LYS A 69 -25.74 -2.30 7.85
CA LYS A 69 -25.28 -3.71 7.80
C LYS A 69 -24.60 -4.08 6.47
N LYS A 70 -25.09 -3.58 5.34
CA LYS A 70 -24.48 -3.81 4.02
C LYS A 70 -23.06 -3.23 3.93
N ALA A 71 -22.83 -2.04 4.47
CA ALA A 71 -21.50 -1.43 4.55
C ALA A 71 -20.59 -2.23 5.49
N LYS A 72 -21.11 -2.69 6.64
CA LYS A 72 -20.37 -3.59 7.55
C LYS A 72 -19.94 -4.89 6.85
N MET A 73 -20.77 -5.47 5.99
CA MET A 73 -20.40 -6.66 5.20
C MET A 73 -19.25 -6.37 4.23
N THR A 74 -19.25 -5.21 3.56
CA THR A 74 -18.12 -4.78 2.73
C THR A 74 -16.84 -4.65 3.54
N ILE A 75 -16.93 -4.05 4.74
CA ILE A 75 -15.79 -3.91 5.66
C ILE A 75 -15.26 -5.29 6.08
N VAL A 76 -16.12 -6.20 6.51
CA VAL A 76 -15.74 -7.56 6.91
C VAL A 76 -15.07 -8.30 5.76
N GLY A 77 -15.57 -8.16 4.53
CA GLY A 77 -14.93 -8.76 3.36
C GLY A 77 -13.51 -8.23 3.12
N ALA A 78 -13.33 -6.92 3.19
CA ALA A 78 -12.02 -6.28 2.97
C ALA A 78 -11.00 -6.59 4.08
N LEU A 79 -11.41 -6.48 5.35
CA LEU A 79 -10.56 -6.83 6.49
C LEU A 79 -10.33 -8.35 6.58
N GLY A 80 -11.32 -9.15 6.21
CA GLY A 80 -11.21 -10.61 6.11
C GLY A 80 -10.16 -11.02 5.09
N TYR A 81 -10.14 -10.38 3.92
CA TYR A 81 -9.09 -10.58 2.91
C TYR A 81 -7.69 -10.25 3.46
N LEU A 82 -7.56 -9.17 4.23
CA LEU A 82 -6.29 -8.78 4.86
C LEU A 82 -5.79 -9.80 5.91
N ILE A 83 -6.70 -10.48 6.62
CA ILE A 83 -6.38 -11.42 7.73
C ILE A 83 -6.29 -12.88 7.27
N LEU A 84 -7.02 -13.28 6.22
CA LEU A 84 -7.05 -14.65 5.67
C LEU A 84 -6.23 -14.74 4.37
N PRO A 85 -4.89 -14.88 4.45
CA PRO A 85 -4.02 -14.99 3.26
C PRO A 85 -4.07 -16.36 2.56
N VAL A 86 -5.06 -17.22 2.82
CA VAL A 86 -4.90 -18.67 2.62
C VAL A 86 -5.43 -19.21 1.28
N ASP A 87 -6.42 -18.61 0.60
CA ASP A 87 -7.25 -19.46 -0.28
C ASP A 87 -7.35 -19.13 -1.79
N VAL A 88 -6.45 -18.37 -2.43
CA VAL A 88 -6.57 -18.18 -3.90
C VAL A 88 -5.29 -18.19 -4.74
N ILE A 89 -4.07 -17.98 -4.22
CA ILE A 89 -2.86 -18.02 -5.09
C ILE A 89 -1.73 -18.80 -4.41
N PRO A 90 -1.50 -20.06 -4.81
CA PRO A 90 -0.20 -20.70 -4.63
C PRO A 90 0.81 -20.10 -5.63
N ASP A 91 1.93 -19.65 -5.05
CA ASP A 91 3.26 -19.41 -5.62
C ASP A 91 3.60 -18.19 -6.54
N PHE A 92 4.79 -17.62 -6.26
CA PHE A 92 5.79 -17.05 -7.20
C PHE A 92 5.99 -15.53 -7.47
N ILE A 93 5.65 -14.57 -6.60
CA ILE A 93 6.27 -13.21 -6.72
C ILE A 93 6.70 -12.63 -5.36
N PRO A 94 7.99 -12.70 -4.98
CA PRO A 94 8.48 -12.18 -3.68
C PRO A 94 8.53 -10.64 -3.54
N VAL A 95 7.93 -9.83 -4.43
CA VAL A 95 8.15 -8.37 -4.47
C VAL A 95 6.90 -7.53 -4.84
N ILE A 96 5.77 -8.12 -5.22
CA ILE A 96 4.56 -7.36 -5.63
C ILE A 96 3.33 -7.99 -4.96
N GLY A 97 2.95 -7.47 -3.79
CA GLY A 97 1.75 -7.93 -3.06
C GLY A 97 1.04 -6.82 -2.27
N PHE A 98 1.76 -5.78 -1.84
CA PHE A 98 1.18 -4.69 -1.04
C PHE A 98 0.16 -3.81 -1.78
N THR A 99 0.27 -3.74 -3.11
CA THR A 99 -0.63 -2.90 -3.91
C THR A 99 -2.05 -3.45 -3.91
N ASP A 100 -2.21 -4.77 -3.96
CA ASP A 100 -3.53 -5.40 -4.10
C ASP A 100 -4.33 -5.30 -2.79
N ASP A 101 -3.70 -5.56 -1.64
CA ASP A 101 -4.30 -5.38 -0.32
C ASP A 101 -4.72 -3.92 -0.08
N LEU A 102 -3.82 -2.98 -0.38
CA LEU A 102 -4.12 -1.55 -0.22
C LEU A 102 -5.23 -1.10 -1.19
N THR A 103 -5.31 -1.68 -2.38
CA THR A 103 -6.36 -1.40 -3.36
C THR A 103 -7.73 -1.86 -2.85
N ILE A 104 -7.80 -3.08 -2.30
CA ILE A 104 -9.04 -3.63 -1.72
C ILE A 104 -9.51 -2.79 -0.53
N ILE A 105 -8.59 -2.41 0.36
CA ILE A 105 -8.88 -1.57 1.52
C ILE A 105 -9.36 -0.16 1.09
N ILE A 106 -8.68 0.48 0.13
CA ILE A 106 -9.08 1.79 -0.41
C ILE A 106 -10.45 1.69 -1.10
N TYR A 107 -10.68 0.64 -1.88
CA TYR A 107 -11.96 0.41 -2.54
C TYR A 107 -13.10 0.28 -1.52
N ALA A 108 -12.90 -0.54 -0.47
CA ALA A 108 -13.87 -0.67 0.62
C ALA A 108 -14.13 0.65 1.33
N LEU A 109 -13.08 1.46 1.59
CA LEU A 109 -13.22 2.80 2.14
C LEU A 109 -14.12 3.67 1.27
N TYR A 110 -13.88 3.75 -0.04
CA TYR A 110 -14.75 4.53 -0.93
C TYR A 110 -16.22 4.09 -0.88
N GLN A 111 -16.50 2.79 -0.70
CA GLN A 111 -17.86 2.29 -0.60
C GLN A 111 -18.55 2.68 0.71
N VAL A 112 -17.79 2.92 1.79
CA VAL A 112 -18.35 3.14 3.13
C VAL A 112 -18.11 4.54 3.69
N ILE A 113 -17.23 5.35 3.09
CA ILE A 113 -16.74 6.62 3.64
C ILE A 113 -17.87 7.61 3.98
N SER A 114 -18.97 7.59 3.22
CA SER A 114 -20.16 8.43 3.50
C SER A 114 -20.83 8.12 4.85
N HIS A 115 -20.51 6.99 5.46
CA HIS A 115 -21.01 6.56 6.78
C HIS A 115 -19.92 6.62 7.85
N VAL A 116 -18.69 7.03 7.50
CA VAL A 116 -17.57 7.11 8.44
C VAL A 116 -17.54 8.50 9.04
N SER A 117 -17.76 8.59 10.35
CA SER A 117 -17.68 9.85 11.08
C SER A 117 -16.25 10.38 11.15
N ASP A 118 -16.11 11.69 11.35
CA ASP A 118 -14.79 12.30 11.56
C ASP A 118 -14.11 11.75 12.82
N GLU A 119 -14.87 11.50 13.88
CA GLU A 119 -14.38 10.85 15.10
C GLU A 119 -13.74 9.48 14.81
N THR A 120 -14.32 8.69 13.92
CA THR A 120 -13.77 7.40 13.50
C THR A 120 -12.41 7.57 12.80
N LYS A 121 -12.31 8.57 11.91
CA LYS A 121 -11.05 8.90 11.23
C LYS A 121 -10.00 9.36 12.23
N GLN A 122 -10.38 10.24 13.15
CA GLN A 122 -9.50 10.78 14.19
C GLN A 122 -8.96 9.66 15.10
N ARG A 123 -9.82 8.74 15.54
CA ARG A 123 -9.42 7.58 16.35
C ARG A 123 -8.43 6.66 15.61
N ALA A 124 -8.66 6.42 14.31
CA ALA A 124 -7.73 5.66 13.47
C ALA A 124 -6.40 6.37 13.29
N TYR A 125 -6.44 7.70 13.10
CA TYR A 125 -5.26 8.55 12.94
C TYR A 125 -4.39 8.51 14.20
N GLU A 126 -4.95 8.78 15.37
CA GLU A 126 -4.24 8.76 16.65
C GLU A 126 -3.60 7.40 16.94
N LYS A 127 -4.35 6.32 16.71
CA LYS A 127 -3.84 4.96 16.93
C LYS A 127 -2.67 4.64 15.99
N THR A 128 -2.77 5.06 14.72
CA THR A 128 -1.69 4.87 13.74
C THR A 128 -0.47 5.70 14.10
N THR A 129 -0.66 6.97 14.45
CA THR A 129 0.42 7.85 14.89
C THR A 129 1.14 7.28 16.11
N ALA A 130 0.40 6.73 17.08
CA ALA A 130 0.99 6.06 18.23
C ALA A 130 1.80 4.81 17.86
N TRP A 131 1.38 4.03 16.84
CA TRP A 131 2.11 2.84 16.40
C TRP A 131 3.39 3.15 15.64
N PHE A 132 3.38 4.17 14.79
CA PHE A 132 4.51 4.53 13.94
C PHE A 132 5.38 5.65 14.52
N ASN A 133 4.96 6.21 15.66
CA ASN A 133 5.52 7.38 16.32
C ASN A 133 5.63 8.62 15.39
N GLU A 134 4.79 8.67 14.35
CA GLU A 134 4.75 9.67 13.29
C GLU A 134 3.38 9.68 12.64
N GLU A 135 2.95 10.83 12.11
CA GLU A 135 1.68 10.97 11.43
C GLU A 135 1.65 10.16 10.12
N PRO A 136 0.55 9.47 9.79
CA PRO A 136 0.42 8.75 8.53
C PRO A 136 0.47 9.73 7.34
N GLU A 137 1.50 9.59 6.50
CA GLU A 137 1.68 10.41 5.30
C GLU A 137 0.95 9.84 4.07
N GLY A 138 0.64 10.73 3.10
CA GLY A 138 0.11 10.32 1.80
C GLY A 138 -1.30 9.74 1.85
N LEU A 139 -2.06 10.06 2.91
CA LEU A 139 -3.49 9.82 2.97
C LEU A 139 -4.22 10.61 1.88
N LYS A 140 -5.30 10.05 1.34
CA LYS A 140 -6.19 10.81 0.45
C LYS A 140 -7.05 11.75 1.29
N ASP A 141 -7.28 12.96 0.79
CA ASP A 141 -7.95 14.01 1.56
C ASP A 141 -9.38 13.62 1.97
N ASP A 142 -10.12 12.92 1.11
CA ASP A 142 -11.46 12.37 1.43
C ASP A 142 -11.49 11.52 2.71
N PHE A 143 -10.35 10.89 3.03
CA PHE A 143 -10.21 9.95 4.13
C PHE A 143 -9.53 10.56 5.35
N ARG A 144 -8.99 11.78 5.26
CA ARG A 144 -8.36 12.44 6.40
C ARG A 144 -9.40 12.89 7.43
N PRO A 145 -9.05 12.90 8.73
CA PRO A 145 -9.80 13.64 9.73
C PRO A 145 -9.80 15.13 9.39
N GLU A 146 -10.83 15.85 9.81
CA GLU A 146 -10.90 17.30 9.67
C GLU A 146 -9.75 17.98 10.42
N GLY A 147 -9.05 18.89 9.74
CA GLY A 147 -7.92 19.64 10.31
C GLY A 147 -6.58 18.89 10.37
N LYS A 148 -6.42 17.78 9.62
CA LYS A 148 -5.19 16.95 9.52
C LYS A 148 -4.74 16.72 8.07
#